data_AF-A0A7W0LJK2-F1
#
_entry.id   AF-A0A7W0LJK2-F1
#
_cell.length_a   1.000
_cell.length_b   1.000
_cell.length_c   1.000
_cell.angle_alpha   90.00
_cell.angle_beta   90.00
_cell.angle_gamma   90.00
#
_symmetry.space_group_name_H-M   'P 1'
#
loop_
_entity.id
_entity.type
_entity.pdbx_description
1 polymer ?
#
loop_
_entity_poly.entity_id
_entity_poly.type
_entity_poly.pdbx_seq_one_letter_code
_entity_poly.pdbx_strand_id
1 'polypeptide(L)' 'MPDLASILLRRSVGSLDSGRSRCATCSRSPLVGERLHEMDSGRMLCDLCLWELPEEERQAVRSERVHASERQLAVAPRAA' A
#
# COMPACT_ATOMS: atom_id res chain seq x y z
N MET A 1 15.01 -25.97 14.70
CA MET A 1 15.63 -25.00 13.78
C MET A 1 14.83 -24.98 12.50
N PRO A 2 14.36 -23.83 12.01
CA PRO A 2 13.69 -23.75 10.71
C PRO A 2 14.64 -24.21 9.59
N ASP A 3 14.13 -24.97 8.62
CA ASP A 3 14.90 -25.41 7.45
C ASP A 3 15.29 -24.22 6.55
N LEU A 4 16.37 -24.36 5.79
CA LEU A 4 16.88 -23.33 4.89
C LEU A 4 15.80 -22.79 3.94
N ALA A 5 14.96 -23.65 3.37
CA ALA A 5 13.89 -23.22 2.48
C ALA A 5 12.93 -22.24 3.19
N SER A 6 12.60 -22.52 4.46
CA SER A 6 11.72 -21.67 5.26
C SER A 6 12.37 -20.33 5.66
N ILE A 7 13.69 -20.30 5.85
CA ILE A 7 14.45 -19.05 6.09
C ILE A 7 14.46 -18.18 4.84
N LEU A 8 14.74 -18.78 3.68
CA LEU A 8 14.73 -18.08 2.39
C LEU A 8 13.34 -17.53 2.07
N LEU A 9 12.28 -18.32 2.24
CA LEU A 9 10.89 -17.88 2.05
C LEU A 9 10.53 -16.68 2.91
N ARG A 10 10.83 -16.70 4.22
CA ARG A 10 10.54 -15.57 5.11
C ARG A 10 11.29 -14.32 4.70
N ARG A 11 12.56 -14.46 4.31
CA ARG A 11 13.39 -13.32 3.87
C ARG A 11 12.85 -12.71 2.57
N SER A 12 12.47 -13.55 1.60
CA SER A 12 11.86 -13.10 0.35
C SER A 12 10.52 -12.41 0.57
N VAL A 13 9.62 -13.00 1.36
CA VAL A 13 8.31 -12.39 1.67
C VAL A 13 8.46 -11.10 2.49
N GLY A 14 9.36 -11.07 3.47
CA GLY A 14 9.66 -9.86 4.24
C GLY A 14 10.24 -8.73 3.39
N SER A 15 11.06 -9.06 2.38
CA SER A 15 11.57 -8.08 1.42
C SER A 15 10.47 -7.47 0.55
N LEU A 16 9.38 -8.19 0.28
CA LEU A 16 8.20 -7.67 -0.41
C LEU A 16 7.37 -6.76 0.51
N ASP A 17 7.41 -6.98 1.82
CA ASP A 17 6.68 -6.17 2.80
C ASP A 17 7.30 -4.77 2.95
N SER A 18 8.63 -4.63 2.82
CA SER A 18 9.33 -3.34 2.87
C SER A 18 8.91 -2.33 1.79
N GLY A 19 8.27 -2.78 0.71
CA GLY A 19 7.70 -1.91 -0.32
C GLY A 19 6.18 -1.70 -0.22
N ARG A 20 5.50 -2.38 0.72
CA ARG A 20 4.04 -2.30 0.86
C ARG A 20 3.66 -1.19 1.85
N SER A 21 3.10 -0.11 1.32
CA SER A 21 2.51 0.95 2.13
C SER A 21 1.33 0.41 2.95
N ARG A 22 1.38 0.55 4.27
CA ARG A 22 0.31 0.18 5.20
C ARG A 22 -0.38 1.43 5.75
N CYS A 23 -1.64 1.31 6.11
CA CYS A 23 -2.35 2.40 6.78
C CYS A 23 -1.77 2.62 8.18
N ALA A 24 -1.37 3.85 8.50
CA ALA A 24 -0.82 4.22 9.81
C ALA A 24 -1.84 4.15 10.96
N THR A 25 -3.15 4.12 10.65
CA THR A 25 -4.21 4.07 11.66
C THR A 25 -4.70 2.64 11.92
N CYS A 26 -5.23 1.97 10.89
CA CYS A 26 -5.80 0.62 11.05
C CYS A 26 -4.82 -0.51 10.76
N SER A 27 -3.57 -0.19 10.38
CA SER A 27 -2.49 -1.15 10.05
C SER A 27 -2.76 -2.09 8.87
N ARG A 28 -3.92 -1.99 8.22
CA ARG A 28 -4.26 -2.82 7.06
C ARG A 28 -3.29 -2.54 5.91
N SER A 29 -2.97 -3.58 5.16
CA SER A 29 -2.34 -3.47 3.84
C SER A 29 -3.45 -3.29 2.81
N PRO A 30 -3.64 -2.08 2.23
CA PRO A 30 -4.75 -1.85 1.31
C PRO A 30 -4.64 -2.75 0.07
N LEU A 31 -5.81 -3.13 -0.45
CA LEU A 31 -5.95 -4.05 -1.57
C LEU A 31 -5.67 -3.35 -2.90
N VAL A 32 -5.36 -4.16 -3.91
CA VAL A 32 -5.18 -3.68 -5.29
C VAL A 32 -6.41 -2.89 -5.73
N GLY A 33 -6.18 -1.69 -6.26
CA GLY A 33 -7.22 -0.78 -6.74
C GLY A 33 -7.74 0.21 -5.70
N GLU A 34 -7.58 -0.08 -4.38
CA GLU A 34 -7.82 0.89 -3.30
C GLU A 34 -6.79 2.03 -3.36
N ARG A 35 -7.05 3.13 -2.63
CA ARG A 35 -6.14 4.27 -2.56
C ARG A 35 -5.46 4.40 -1.20
N LEU A 36 -4.25 4.91 -1.26
CA LEU A 36 -3.43 5.31 -0.13
C LEU A 36 -3.10 6.79 -0.27
N HIS A 37 -3.24 7.51 0.82
CA HIS A 37 -3.14 8.95 0.93
C HIS A 37 -1.97 9.30 1.83
N GLU A 38 -1.05 10.09 1.33
CA GLU A 38 0.00 10.69 2.13
C GLU A 38 -0.54 12.00 2.71
N MET A 39 -0.49 12.13 4.04
CA MET A 39 -0.83 13.35 4.76
C MET A 39 0.40 14.26 4.86
N ASP A 40 0.25 15.53 5.22
CA ASP A 40 1.39 16.45 5.37
C ASP A 40 2.45 15.94 6.36
N SER A 41 2.01 15.19 7.37
CA SER A 41 2.81 14.55 8.41
C SER A 41 3.62 13.35 7.91
N GLY A 42 3.50 12.99 6.62
CA GLY A 42 4.08 11.78 6.04
C GLY A 42 3.36 10.49 6.42
N ARG A 43 2.24 10.58 7.16
CA ARG A 43 1.40 9.42 7.49
C ARG A 43 0.67 8.94 6.25
N MET A 44 0.70 7.63 6.04
CA MET A 44 -0.04 6.97 4.98
C MET A 44 -1.40 6.49 5.50
N LEU A 45 -2.51 6.99 4.97
CA LEU A 45 -3.87 6.60 5.34
C LEU A 45 -4.58 5.91 4.17
N CYS A 46 -5.40 4.91 4.46
CA CYS A 46 -6.30 4.33 3.46
C CYS A 46 -7.58 5.18 3.31
N ASP A 47 -8.31 5.03 2.21
CA ASP A 47 -9.59 5.76 1.95
C ASP A 47 -10.52 5.76 3.18
N LEU A 48 -10.72 4.59 3.81
CA LEU A 48 -11.60 4.46 4.97
C LEU A 48 -11.14 5.31 6.17
N CYS A 49 -9.85 5.24 6.53
CA CYS A 49 -9.33 6.02 7.66
C CYS A 49 -9.23 7.51 7.35
N LEU A 50 -9.08 7.88 6.08
CA LEU A 50 -9.13 9.29 5.67
C LEU A 50 -10.55 9.84 5.88
N TRP A 51 -11.60 9.08 5.52
CA TRP A 51 -12.99 9.52 5.67
C TRP A 51 -13.43 9.70 7.12
N GLU A 52 -12.82 8.97 8.06
CA GLU A 52 -13.08 9.14 9.50
C GLU A 52 -12.49 10.45 10.07
N LEU A 53 -11.59 11.13 9.36
CA LEU A 53 -11.05 12.43 9.81
C LEU A 53 -12.07 13.56 9.63
N PRO A 54 -11.97 14.66 10.40
CA PRO A 54 -12.69 15.91 10.13
C PRO A 54 -12.39 16.43 8.72
N GLU A 55 -13.36 17.10 8.09
CA GLU A 55 -13.24 17.52 6.69
C GLU A 55 -12.05 18.46 6.46
N GLU A 56 -11.74 19.33 7.42
CA GLU A 56 -10.59 20.24 7.33
C GLU A 56 -9.24 19.49 7.30
N GLU A 57 -9.20 18.27 7.87
CA GLU A 57 -8.00 17.43 7.94
C GLU A 57 -7.91 16.43 6.78
N ARG A 58 -8.94 16.31 5.92
CA ARG A 58 -8.98 15.35 4.78
C ARG A 58 -8.12 15.77 3.59
N GLN A 59 -7.13 16.63 3.79
CA GLN A 59 -6.27 17.11 2.71
C GLN A 59 -5.00 16.27 2.60
N ALA A 60 -5.03 15.32 1.67
CA ALA A 60 -3.85 14.53 1.32
C ALA A 60 -2.90 15.34 0.41
N VAL A 61 -1.60 15.29 0.68
CA VAL A 61 -0.57 15.89 -0.19
C VAL A 61 -0.35 15.06 -1.46
N ARG A 62 -0.57 13.74 -1.37
CA ARG A 62 -0.50 12.81 -2.49
C ARG A 62 -1.50 11.68 -2.29
N SER A 63 -2.05 11.17 -3.38
CA SER A 63 -2.92 9.99 -3.36
C SER A 63 -2.56 9.06 -4.50
N GLU A 64 -2.31 7.79 -4.19
CA GLU A 64 -1.90 6.77 -5.15
C GLU A 64 -2.77 5.52 -5.04
N ARG A 65 -3.01 4.85 -6.17
CA ARG A 65 -3.71 3.56 -6.19
C ARG A 65 -2.73 2.44 -5.89
N VAL A 66 -3.15 1.47 -5.09
CA VAL A 66 -2.38 0.26 -4.88
C VAL A 66 -2.39 -0.57 -6.16
N HIS A 67 -1.20 -0.86 -6.68
CA HIS A 67 -1.02 -1.69 -7.85
C HIS A 67 -0.84 -3.17 -7.47
N ALA A 68 -1.19 -4.08 -8.39
CA ALA A 68 -1.07 -5.53 -8.19
C ALA A 68 0.37 -6.01 -8.08
N SER A 69 1.31 -5.21 -8.59
CA SER A 69 2.74 -5.49 -8.55
C SER A 69 3.45 -4.31 -7.89
N GLU A 70 4.59 -4.60 -7.25
CA GLU A 70 5.53 -3.60 -6.73
C GLU A 70 6.15 -2.72 -7.82
N ARG A 71 6.00 -3.11 -9.09
CA ARG A 71 6.44 -2.37 -10.26
C ARG A 71 5.23 -1.96 -11.07
N GLN A 72 5.28 -0.76 -11.64
CA GLN A 72 4.28 -0.37 -12.63
C GLN A 72 4.41 -1.31 -13.84
N LEU A 73 3.33 -2.04 -14.09
CA LEU A 73 3.22 -2.88 -15.27
C LEU A 73 2.83 -2.00 -16.46
N ALA A 74 3.45 -2.24 -17.61
CA ALA A 74 3.02 -1.61 -18.85
C ALA A 74 1.59 -2.04 -19.16
N VAL A 75 0.70 -1.08 -19.40
CA VAL A 75 -0.70 -1.34 -19.76
C VAL A 75 -0.86 -1.08 -21.25
N ALA A 76 -1.31 -2.10 -22.00
CA ALA A 76 -1.70 -1.97 -23.40
C ALA A 76 -3.23 -1.83 -23.51
N PRO A 77 -3.76 -1.04 -24.45
CA PRO A 77 -5.20 -0.99 -24.70
C PRO A 77 -5.70 -2.38 -25.09
N ARG A 78 -6.89 -2.73 -24.62
CA ARG A 78 -7.55 -3.98 -24.98
C ARG A 78 -7.89 -3.93 -26.47
N ALA A 79 -7.48 -4.95 -27.24
CA ALA A 79 -7.88 -5.08 -28.64
C ALA A 79 -9.41 -5.14 -28.73
N ALA A 80 -9.97 -4.35 -29.64
CA ALA A 80 -11.41 -4.18 -29.84
C ALA A 80 -12.08 -5.46 -30.37
#